data_AF-A0A7W0CJ33-F1
#
_entry.id   AF-A0A7W0CJ33-F1
#
_cell.length_a   1.000
_cell.length_b   1.000
_cell.length_c   1.000
_cell.angle_alpha   90.00
_cell.angle_beta   90.00
_cell.angle_gamma   90.00
#
_symmetry.space_group_name_H-M   'P 1'
#
loop_
_entity.id
_entity.type
_entity.pdbx_description
1 polymer ?
#
loop_
_entity_poly.entity_id
_entity_poly.type
_entity_poly.pdbx_seq_one_letter_code
_entity_poly.pdbx_strand_id
1 'polypeptide(L)'
;MSSVGDVANVRKVTVDRFDPTPIYRQLAELVIADIRAGKLQPRDRIPSESQMVQEHGVARDTARQAVQYLREQGWAFTLPQRGTFVAAFEEWPTSREG
;
A
#
# COMPACT_ATOMS: atom_id res chain seq x y z
N MET A 1 -4.63 -12.44 -40.11
CA MET A 1 -4.22 -11.02 -40.11
C MET A 1 -5.06 -10.35 -39.03
N SER A 2 -4.59 -10.39 -37.78
CA SER A 2 -3.94 -9.26 -37.08
C SER A 2 -5.01 -8.35 -36.44
N SER A 3 -5.36 -8.60 -35.19
CA SER A 3 -4.78 -7.96 -33.99
C SER A 3 -5.15 -6.48 -33.89
N VAL A 4 -6.21 -6.23 -33.12
CA VAL A 4 -6.44 -5.01 -32.34
C VAL A 4 -6.70 -5.56 -30.93
N GLY A 5 -5.80 -5.55 -29.96
CA GLY A 5 -4.88 -4.48 -29.58
C GLY A 5 -5.48 -3.73 -28.39
N ASP A 6 -5.23 -4.28 -27.18
CA ASP A 6 -5.20 -3.57 -25.90
C ASP A 6 -6.50 -3.01 -25.29
N VAL A 7 -7.28 -3.90 -24.66
CA VAL A 7 -8.10 -3.55 -23.48
C VAL A 7 -7.27 -3.72 -22.20
N ALA A 8 -6.11 -3.08 -22.15
CA ALA A 8 -5.36 -2.93 -20.92
C ALA A 8 -6.05 -1.89 -20.02
N ASN A 9 -6.34 -2.31 -18.79
CA ASN A 9 -6.31 -1.47 -17.60
C ASN A 9 -7.62 -0.80 -17.11
N VAL A 10 -8.64 -1.61 -16.83
CA VAL A 10 -9.53 -1.36 -15.67
C VAL A 10 -9.17 -2.37 -14.57
N ARG A 11 -7.92 -2.37 -14.11
CA ARG A 11 -7.55 -3.09 -12.88
C ARG A 11 -8.23 -2.35 -11.73
N LYS A 12 -9.34 -2.91 -11.24
CA LYS A 12 -9.98 -2.43 -10.01
C LYS A 12 -8.91 -2.30 -8.93
N VAL A 13 -8.91 -1.15 -8.27
CA VAL A 13 -8.10 -0.76 -7.10
C VAL A 13 -8.50 -1.64 -5.91
N THR A 14 -8.32 -2.95 -6.03
CA THR A 14 -8.78 -3.98 -5.10
C THR A 14 -7.80 -5.13 -5.12
N VAL A 15 -7.52 -5.70 -3.96
CA VAL A 15 -6.72 -6.91 -3.78
C VAL A 15 -7.23 -8.05 -4.67
N ASP A 16 -6.37 -8.59 -5.54
CA ASP A 16 -6.64 -9.72 -6.43
C ASP A 16 -6.04 -11.01 -5.86
N ARG A 17 -6.89 -12.02 -5.61
CA ARG A 17 -6.47 -13.30 -5.05
C ARG A 17 -5.91 -14.28 -6.08
N PHE A 18 -6.05 -13.98 -7.36
CA PHE A 18 -5.54 -14.79 -8.46
C PHE A 18 -4.23 -14.24 -9.03
N ASP A 19 -3.84 -13.02 -8.65
CA ASP A 19 -2.53 -12.46 -8.97
C ASP A 19 -1.43 -13.18 -8.16
N PRO A 20 -0.27 -13.51 -8.77
CA PRO A 20 0.83 -14.19 -8.08
C PRO A 20 1.49 -13.34 -6.98
N THR A 21 1.21 -12.03 -6.93
CA THR A 21 1.72 -11.14 -5.90
C THR A 21 1.06 -11.46 -4.56
N PRO A 22 1.82 -11.63 -3.47
CA PRO A 22 1.24 -11.86 -2.15
C PRO A 22 0.24 -10.77 -1.75
N ILE A 23 -0.89 -11.16 -1.15
CA ILE A 23 -1.99 -10.25 -0.78
C ILE A 23 -1.53 -9.07 0.08
N TYR A 24 -0.63 -9.30 1.05
CA TYR A 24 -0.12 -8.25 1.91
C TYR A 24 0.66 -7.19 1.10
N ARG A 25 1.38 -7.61 0.05
CA ARG A 25 2.14 -6.70 -0.82
C ARG A 25 1.19 -5.90 -1.69
N GLN A 26 0.19 -6.54 -2.30
CA GLN A 26 -0.84 -5.82 -3.06
C GLN A 26 -1.54 -4.76 -2.19
N LEU A 27 -1.90 -5.12 -0.95
CA LEU A 27 -2.51 -4.20 0.01
C LEU A 27 -1.58 -3.03 0.36
N ALA A 28 -0.30 -3.29 0.59
CA ALA A 28 0.68 -2.22 0.82
C ALA A 28 0.85 -1.33 -0.41
N GLU A 29 0.84 -1.91 -1.62
CA GLU A 29 0.93 -1.15 -2.88
C GLU A 29 -0.25 -0.20 -3.08
N LEU A 30 -1.46 -0.57 -2.63
CA LEU A 30 -2.61 0.34 -2.62
C LEU A 30 -2.34 1.58 -1.74
N VAL A 31 -1.80 1.38 -0.53
CA VAL A 31 -1.44 2.48 0.37
C VAL A 31 -0.32 3.33 -0.22
N ILE A 32 0.71 2.71 -0.81
CA ILE A 32 1.81 3.41 -1.49
C ILE A 32 1.28 4.23 -2.66
N ALA A 33 0.32 3.70 -3.43
CA ALA A 33 -0.32 4.43 -4.52
C ALA A 33 -1.07 5.67 -4.00
N ASP A 34 -1.77 5.56 -2.88
CA ASP A 34 -2.45 6.70 -2.24
C ASP A 34 -1.47 7.75 -1.70
N ILE A 35 -0.34 7.34 -1.13
CA ILE A 35 0.75 8.24 -0.72
C ILE A 35 1.34 8.97 -1.93
N ARG A 36 1.68 8.23 -3.00
CA ARG A 36 2.23 8.80 -4.23
C ARG A 36 1.27 9.74 -4.95
N ALA A 37 -0.03 9.44 -4.89
CA ALA A 37 -1.08 10.29 -5.43
C ALA A 37 -1.37 11.54 -4.56
N GLY A 38 -0.73 11.66 -3.39
CA GLY A 38 -0.94 12.77 -2.46
C GLY A 38 -2.24 12.71 -1.67
N LYS A 39 -2.96 11.58 -1.70
CA LYS A 39 -4.16 11.36 -0.87
C LYS A 39 -3.80 11.18 0.60
N LEU A 40 -2.63 10.60 0.86
CA LEU A 40 -2.00 10.51 2.16
C LEU A 40 -0.72 11.33 2.12
N GLN A 41 -0.64 12.38 2.93
CA GLN A 41 0.53 13.24 3.04
C GLN A 41 1.48 12.71 4.13
N PRO A 42 2.76 13.13 4.13
CA PRO A 42 3.65 12.81 5.24
C PRO A 42 3.03 13.18 6.58
N ARG A 43 3.25 12.31 7.56
CA ARG A 43 2.68 12.40 8.92
C ARG A 43 1.17 12.16 9.01
N ASP A 44 0.47 11.93 7.89
CA ASP A 44 -0.90 11.40 7.95
C ASP A 44 -0.88 9.97 8.44
N ARG A 45 -1.99 9.57 9.06
CA ARG A 45 -2.17 8.20 9.53
C ARG A 45 -2.52 7.30 8.34
N ILE A 46 -1.82 6.18 8.18
CA ILE A 46 -2.24 5.16 7.22
C ILE A 46 -3.49 4.43 7.74
N PRO A 47 -4.25 3.73 6.88
CA PRO A 47 -5.30 2.84 7.35
C PRO A 47 -4.76 1.87 8.42
N SER A 48 -5.46 1.78 9.55
CA SER A 48 -5.11 0.81 10.59
C SER A 48 -5.34 -0.63 10.10
N GLU A 49 -4.71 -1.62 10.75
CA GLU A 49 -4.94 -3.04 10.43
C GLU A 49 -6.43 -3.39 10.42
N SER A 50 -7.20 -2.86 11.38
CA SER A 50 -8.64 -3.07 11.46
C SER A 50 -9.40 -2.43 10.30
N GLN A 51 -9.02 -1.23 9.88
CA GLN A 51 -9.61 -0.58 8.70
C GLN A 51 -9.29 -1.37 7.43
N MET A 52 -8.03 -1.79 7.25
CA MET A 52 -7.64 -2.62 6.11
C MET A 52 -8.43 -3.93 6.03
N VAL A 53 -8.68 -4.59 7.17
CA VAL A 53 -9.52 -5.78 7.24
C VAL A 53 -10.96 -5.47 6.82
N GLN A 54 -11.54 -4.37 7.31
CA GLN A 54 -12.91 -3.97 7.01
C GLN A 54 -13.10 -3.55 5.54
N GLU A 55 -12.16 -2.76 5.00
CA GLU A 55 -12.23 -2.18 3.66
C GLU A 55 -11.91 -3.20 2.56
N HIS A 56 -10.96 -4.11 2.81
CA HIS A 56 -10.47 -5.04 1.79
C HIS A 56 -10.82 -6.51 2.04
N GLY A 57 -11.46 -6.85 3.17
CA GLY A 57 -11.85 -8.23 3.49
C GLY A 57 -10.67 -9.20 3.60
N VAL A 58 -9.51 -8.69 4.01
CA VAL A 58 -8.28 -9.47 4.21
C VAL A 58 -8.20 -10.04 5.62
N ALA A 59 -7.37 -11.06 5.81
CA ALA A 59 -7.09 -11.56 7.16
C ALA A 59 -6.29 -10.52 7.96
N ARG A 60 -6.45 -10.52 9.29
CA ARG A 60 -5.72 -9.60 10.19
C ARG A 60 -4.20 -9.75 10.06
N ASP A 61 -3.69 -10.97 9.96
CA ASP A 61 -2.26 -11.21 9.76
C ASP A 61 -1.75 -10.61 8.45
N THR A 62 -2.57 -10.64 7.39
CA THR A 62 -2.26 -10.02 6.10
C THR A 62 -2.21 -8.50 6.19
N ALA A 63 -3.15 -7.89 6.91
CA ALA A 63 -3.11 -6.45 7.18
C ALA A 63 -1.87 -6.06 8.00
N ARG A 64 -1.54 -6.84 9.04
CA ARG A 64 -0.31 -6.65 9.82
C ARG A 64 0.94 -6.75 8.96
N GLN A 65 1.01 -7.75 8.08
CA GLN A 65 2.12 -7.93 7.13
C GLN A 65 2.24 -6.75 6.15
N ALA A 66 1.12 -6.19 5.69
CA ALA A 66 1.13 -5.01 4.82
C ALA A 66 1.70 -3.79 5.55
N VAL A 67 1.27 -3.53 6.79
CA VAL A 67 1.80 -2.46 7.63
C VAL A 67 3.30 -2.67 7.92
N GLN A 68 3.71 -3.90 8.19
CA GLN A 68 5.13 -4.24 8.35
C GLN A 68 5.92 -3.93 7.08
N TYR A 69 5.43 -4.37 5.92
CA TYR A 69 6.06 -4.12 4.63
C TYR A 69 6.23 -2.62 4.36
N LEU A 70 5.19 -1.80 4.59
CA LEU A 70 5.27 -0.35 4.44
C LEU A 70 6.39 0.27 5.29
N ARG A 71 6.60 -0.25 6.51
CA ARG A 71 7.65 0.21 7.42
C ARG A 71 9.04 -0.22 6.99
N GLU A 72 9.20 -1.49 6.61
CA GLU A 72 10.47 -2.04 6.13
C GLU A 72 10.92 -1.32 4.85
N GLN A 73 9.97 -0.95 4.00
CA GLN A 73 10.21 -0.17 2.79
C GLN A 73 10.31 1.34 3.07
N GLY A 74 10.23 1.82 4.31
CA GLY A 74 10.40 3.26 4.62
C GLY A 74 9.28 4.18 4.13
N TRP A 75 8.12 3.65 3.73
CA TRP A 75 6.93 4.47 3.40
C TRP A 75 6.18 4.94 4.64
N ALA A 76 6.33 4.22 5.75
CA ALA A 76 5.61 4.50 6.99
C ALA A 76 6.45 4.23 8.24
N PHE A 77 6.07 4.83 9.36
CA PHE A 77 6.66 4.56 10.67
C PHE A 77 5.57 4.41 11.73
N THR A 78 5.85 3.62 12.78
CA THR A 78 4.91 3.40 13.87
C THR A 78 5.31 4.21 15.08
N LEU A 79 4.35 4.97 15.61
CA LEU A 79 4.44 5.56 16.94
C LEU A 79 3.69 4.66 17.92
N PRO A 80 4.37 4.10 18.96
CA PRO A 80 3.73 3.26 19.96
C PRO A 80 2.45 3.89 20.51
N GLN A 81 1.38 3.10 20.60
CA GLN A 81 0.04 3.51 21.08
C GLN A 81 -0.68 4.59 20.26
N ARG A 82 -0.05 5.18 19.24
CA ARG A 82 -0.64 6.25 18.40
C ARG A 82 -1.00 5.78 17.00
N GLY A 83 -0.36 4.72 16.51
CA GLY A 83 -0.62 4.13 15.21
C GLY A 83 0.55 4.25 14.25
N THR A 84 0.27 4.05 12.96
CA THR A 84 1.26 4.11 11.89
C THR A 84 0.97 5.29 10.98
N PHE A 85 2.03 5.99 10.59
CA PHE A 85 1.98 7.26 9.88
C PHE A 85 2.88 7.21 8.66
N VAL A 86 2.55 7.98 7.62
CA VAL A 86 3.37 8.13 6.41
C VAL A 86 4.69 8.81 6.77
N ALA A 87 5.80 8.25 6.29
CA ALA A 87 7.14 8.80 6.52
C ALA A 87 7.34 10.16 5.86
N ALA A 88 8.35 10.91 6.30
CA ALA A 88 8.74 12.19 5.70
C ALA A 88 9.20 11.98 4.24
N PHE A 89 9.03 12.99 3.37
CA PHE A 89 9.38 12.89 1.94
C PHE A 89 10.86 12.52 1.72
N GLU A 90 11.72 12.96 2.62
CA GLU A 90 13.17 12.71 2.62
C GLU A 90 13.51 11.25 2.92
N GLU A 91 12.60 10.52 3.56
CA GLU A 91 12.79 9.12 3.96
C GLU A 91 12.19 8.13 2.95
N TRP A 92 11.43 8.62 1.97
CA TRP A 92 10.81 7.79 0.95
C TRP A 92 11.89 7.09 0.09
N PRO A 93 11.68 5.82 -0.30
CA PRO A 93 12.65 5.04 -1.08
C PRO A 93 13.12 5.72 -2.35
N THR A 94 12.21 6.38 -3.05
CA THR A 94 12.49 7.08 -4.32
C THR A 94 13.39 8.29 -4.14
N SER A 95 13.46 8.88 -2.94
CA SER A 95 14.29 10.04 -2.64
C SER A 95 15.75 9.65 -2.32
N ARG A 96 16.03 8.36 -2.03
CA ARG A 96 17.38 7.85 -1.70
C ARG A 96 18.18 7.36 -2.92
N GLU A 97 17.59 7.35 -4.10
CA GLU A 97 18.26 6.92 -5.35
C GLU A 97 18.91 8.08 -6.13
N GLY A 98 19.18 9.21 -5.45
CA GLY A 98 19.85 10.40 -6.02
C GLY A 98 21.36 10.43 -5.80
#